data_AF-A0A8S4FVV0-F1
#
_entry.id   AF-A0A8S4FVV0-F1
#
_cell.length_a   1.000
_cell.length_b   1.000
_cell.length_c   1.000
_cell.angle_alpha   90.00
_cell.angle_beta   90.00
_cell.angle_gamma   90.00
#
_symmetry.space_group_name_H-M   'P 1'
#
loop_
_entity.id
_entity.type
_entity.pdbx_description
1 polymer ?
#
loop_
_entity_poly.entity_id
_entity_poly.type
_entity_poly.pdbx_seq_one_letter_code
_entity_poly.pdbx_strand_id
1 'polypeptide(L)'
;MLEWDAVYPSYDVAKRTIDVNYRSLLTIEELLYPLLRDGARVVNVSSNCGHLSNLRNQKWIETLKSVDLTTDKLNGFVDDYLQSVRNGTFRKEDFADEEEVLQKEYFDKRSVPGHIKTDMAQGGGQIDADEAAKVVLYLILEASPNLKGTFMWHDR
;
A
#
# COMPACT_ATOMS: atom_id res chain seq x y z
N MET A 1 -5.76 9.93 9.78
CA MET A 1 -5.03 8.98 8.90
C MET A 1 -4.49 9.72 7.69
N LEU A 2 -5.18 10.77 7.21
CA LEU A 2 -4.66 11.70 6.20
C LEU A 2 -4.79 13.15 6.71
N GLU A 3 -3.82 13.98 6.35
CA GLU A 3 -3.90 15.44 6.43
C GLU A 3 -4.40 15.92 5.07
N TRP A 4 -5.64 16.38 4.99
CA TRP A 4 -6.30 16.68 3.73
C TRP A 4 -5.85 18.00 3.09
N ASP A 5 -5.27 18.88 3.90
CA ASP A 5 -4.79 20.19 3.47
C ASP A 5 -3.30 20.17 3.05
N ALA A 6 -2.67 18.98 3.03
CA ALA A 6 -1.27 18.81 2.70
C ALA A 6 -1.03 17.57 1.84
N VAL A 7 -0.30 17.74 0.73
CA VAL A 7 0.07 16.64 -0.18
C VAL A 7 1.00 15.63 0.52
N TYR A 8 1.82 16.12 1.46
CA TYR A 8 2.79 15.31 2.20
C TYR A 8 2.50 15.39 3.69
N PRO A 9 2.50 14.24 4.41
CA PRO A 9 2.09 14.20 5.80
C PRO A 9 3.17 14.76 6.73
N SER A 10 2.73 15.31 7.87
CA SER A 10 3.59 15.52 9.04
C SER A 10 4.20 14.20 9.53
N TYR A 11 5.28 14.28 10.33
CA TYR A 11 5.91 13.08 10.91
C TYR A 11 4.93 12.21 11.71
N ASP A 12 4.08 12.83 12.53
CA ASP A 12 3.13 12.08 13.37
C ASP A 12 2.09 11.35 12.53
N VAL A 13 1.64 11.96 11.44
CA VAL A 13 0.71 11.33 10.50
C VAL A 13 1.40 10.24 9.69
N ALA A 14 2.61 10.49 9.17
CA ALA A 14 3.40 9.49 8.47
C ALA A 14 3.66 8.25 9.35
N LYS A 15 4.08 8.48 10.60
CA LYS A 15 4.32 7.42 11.58
C LYS A 15 3.05 6.62 11.85
N ARG A 16 1.95 7.31 12.15
CA ARG A 16 0.66 6.63 12.40
C ARG A 16 0.19 5.81 11.20
N THR A 17 0.35 6.33 9.98
CA THR A 17 -0.03 5.63 8.74
C THR A 17 0.83 4.38 8.54
N ILE A 18 2.13 4.45 8.79
CA ILE A 18 3.02 3.28 8.72
C ILE A 18 2.71 2.26 9.81
N ASP A 19 2.45 2.72 11.04
CA ASP A 19 2.12 1.84 12.16
C ASP A 19 0.86 1.03 11.85
N VAL A 20 -0.16 1.67 11.26
CA VAL A 20 -1.44 1.03 10.90
C VAL A 20 -1.31 0.19 9.62
N ASN A 21 -0.75 0.70 8.53
CA ASN A 21 -0.84 0.04 7.22
C ASN A 21 0.28 -0.98 6.97
N TYR A 22 1.38 -0.93 7.73
CA TYR A 22 2.52 -1.82 7.54
C TYR A 22 2.91 -2.56 8.81
N ARG A 23 3.26 -1.84 9.90
CA ARG A 23 3.78 -2.49 11.11
C ARG A 23 2.73 -3.38 11.78
N SER A 24 1.46 -2.99 11.73
CA SER A 24 0.36 -3.82 12.25
C SER A 24 0.25 -5.17 11.52
N LEU A 25 0.56 -5.23 10.21
CA LEU A 25 0.53 -6.47 9.45
C LEU A 25 1.59 -7.45 9.94
N LEU A 26 2.78 -6.95 10.30
CA LEU A 26 3.83 -7.78 10.91
C LEU A 26 3.38 -8.33 12.28
N THR A 27 2.67 -7.52 13.06
CA THR A 27 2.11 -7.96 14.35
C THR A 27 1.00 -9.00 14.16
N ILE A 28 0.14 -8.81 13.15
CA ILE A 28 -0.89 -9.77 12.77
C ILE A 28 -0.26 -11.09 12.30
N GLU A 29 0.79 -11.02 11.50
CA GLU A 29 1.55 -12.19 11.08
C GLU A 29 2.12 -12.94 12.29
N GLU A 30 2.83 -12.25 13.18
CA GLU A 30 3.41 -12.85 14.37
C GLU A 30 2.36 -13.54 15.27
N LEU A 31 1.22 -12.89 15.51
CA LEU A 31 0.23 -13.34 16.48
C LEU A 31 -0.85 -14.26 15.89
N LEU A 32 -1.28 -14.03 14.65
CA LEU A 32 -2.42 -14.74 14.05
C LEU A 32 -2.02 -15.79 13.04
N TYR A 33 -0.86 -15.70 12.37
CA TYR A 33 -0.46 -16.74 11.41
C TYR A 33 -0.27 -18.12 12.04
N PRO A 34 0.24 -18.25 13.28
CA PRO A 34 0.31 -19.56 13.95
C PRO A 34 -1.05 -20.24 14.13
N LEU A 35 -2.15 -19.50 14.02
CA LEU A 35 -3.52 -20.01 14.15
C LEU A 35 -4.14 -20.41 12.80
N LEU A 36 -3.49 -20.07 11.68
CA LEU A 36 -3.97 -20.39 10.35
C LEU A 36 -3.89 -21.90 10.09
N ARG A 37 -4.96 -22.45 9.51
CA ARG A 37 -5.07 -23.86 9.13
C ARG A 37 -4.59 -24.08 7.71
N ASP A 38 -4.40 -25.34 7.34
CA ASP A 38 -4.17 -25.68 5.94
C ASP A 38 -5.32 -25.16 5.06
N GLY A 39 -4.98 -24.59 3.90
CA GLY A 39 -5.93 -23.91 3.01
C GLY A 39 -6.40 -22.53 3.47
N ALA A 40 -5.90 -21.98 4.58
CA ALA A 40 -6.18 -20.60 4.97
C ALA A 40 -5.68 -19.60 3.92
N ARG A 41 -6.37 -18.45 3.82
CA ARG A 41 -6.06 -17.38 2.88
C ARG A 41 -5.86 -16.08 3.62
N VAL A 42 -4.81 -15.35 3.23
CA VAL A 42 -4.54 -14.01 3.71
C VAL A 42 -4.53 -13.07 2.51
N VAL A 43 -5.30 -11.98 2.60
CA VAL A 43 -5.40 -10.97 1.57
C VAL A 43 -5.08 -9.63 2.19
N ASN A 44 -3.94 -9.06 1.79
CA ASN A 44 -3.55 -7.70 2.17
C ASN A 44 -4.12 -6.72 1.15
N VAL A 45 -4.95 -5.78 1.62
CA VAL A 45 -5.53 -4.72 0.78
C VAL A 45 -4.50 -3.59 0.66
N SER A 46 -4.18 -3.19 -0.56
CA SER A 46 -3.11 -2.20 -0.85
C SER A 46 -3.66 -1.05 -1.71
N SER A 47 -2.81 -0.35 -2.44
CA SER A 47 -3.21 0.75 -3.33
C SER A 47 -2.26 0.86 -4.52
N ASN A 48 -2.75 1.41 -5.63
CA ASN A 48 -1.91 1.80 -6.78
C ASN A 48 -0.81 2.80 -6.36
N CYS A 49 -1.06 3.60 -5.32
CA CYS A 49 -0.06 4.52 -4.76
C CYS A 49 1.17 3.79 -4.22
N GLY A 50 1.06 2.49 -3.89
CA GLY A 50 2.18 1.66 -3.45
C GLY A 50 3.04 1.09 -4.58
N HIS A 51 2.69 1.31 -5.85
CA HIS A 51 3.47 0.79 -6.97
C HIS A 51 4.83 1.49 -7.10
N LEU A 52 5.88 0.75 -7.44
CA LEU A 52 7.25 1.27 -7.53
C LEU A 52 7.43 2.39 -8.56
N SER A 53 6.54 2.51 -9.54
CA SER A 53 6.55 3.62 -10.51
C SER A 53 6.35 4.99 -9.85
N ASN A 54 5.83 5.03 -8.62
CA ASN A 54 5.63 6.27 -7.87
C ASN A 54 6.90 6.72 -7.14
N LEU A 55 7.99 5.96 -7.21
CA LEU A 55 9.29 6.32 -6.65
C LEU A 55 10.25 6.77 -7.76
N ARG A 56 11.07 7.77 -7.44
CA ARG A 56 12.20 8.25 -8.26
C ARG A 56 13.55 7.98 -7.61
N ASN A 57 13.58 7.85 -6.28
CA ASN A 57 14.79 7.54 -5.53
C ASN A 57 15.33 6.13 -5.88
N GLN A 58 16.46 6.10 -6.60
CA GLN A 58 17.05 4.84 -7.08
C GLN A 58 17.47 3.90 -5.95
N LYS A 59 18.02 4.43 -4.85
CA LYS A 59 18.39 3.61 -3.68
C LYS A 59 17.17 2.89 -3.12
N TRP A 60 16.03 3.57 -3.03
CA TRP A 60 14.78 2.98 -2.56
C TRP A 60 14.23 1.94 -3.53
N ILE A 61 14.22 2.25 -4.83
CA ILE A 61 13.78 1.32 -5.87
C ILE A 61 14.65 0.05 -5.86
N GLU A 62 15.97 0.19 -5.82
CA GLU A 62 16.90 -0.94 -5.76
C GLU A 62 16.68 -1.80 -4.52
N THR A 63 16.47 -1.16 -3.36
CA THR A 63 16.16 -1.86 -2.11
C THR A 63 14.87 -2.67 -2.24
N LEU A 64 13.79 -2.07 -2.75
CA LEU A 64 12.48 -2.72 -2.85
C LEU A 64 12.38 -3.76 -3.99
N LYS A 65 13.30 -3.72 -4.97
CA LYS A 65 13.40 -4.71 -6.06
C LYS A 65 14.39 -5.84 -5.76
N SER A 66 15.12 -5.77 -4.66
CA SER A 66 16.10 -6.79 -4.25
C SER A 66 15.44 -8.17 -4.18
N VAL A 67 16.08 -9.16 -4.81
CA VAL A 67 15.63 -10.58 -4.76
C VAL A 67 15.80 -11.18 -3.35
N ASP A 68 16.68 -10.57 -2.58
CA ASP A 68 17.07 -10.85 -1.21
C ASP A 68 16.44 -9.84 -0.23
N LEU A 69 15.28 -9.27 -0.60
CA LEU A 69 14.48 -8.40 0.27
C LEU A 69 13.97 -9.18 1.48
N THR A 70 14.27 -8.66 2.67
CA THR A 70 13.84 -9.23 3.95
C THR A 70 12.98 -8.22 4.71
N THR A 71 12.21 -8.71 5.69
CA THR A 71 11.44 -7.85 6.60
C THR A 71 12.34 -6.82 7.30
N ASP A 72 13.57 -7.17 7.67
CA ASP A 72 14.52 -6.24 8.28
C ASP A 72 14.96 -5.13 7.32
N LYS A 73 15.21 -5.46 6.05
CA LYS A 73 15.54 -4.45 5.02
C LYS A 73 14.35 -3.52 4.76
N LEU A 74 13.12 -4.06 4.72
CA LEU A 74 11.90 -3.25 4.60
C LEU A 74 11.70 -2.34 5.81
N ASN A 75 11.92 -2.86 7.02
CA ASN A 75 11.84 -2.10 8.25
C ASN A 75 12.87 -0.95 8.25
N GLY A 76 14.11 -1.22 7.85
CA GLY A 76 15.14 -0.19 7.69
C GLY A 76 14.75 0.89 6.67
N PHE A 77 14.18 0.50 5.52
CA PHE A 77 13.65 1.45 4.54
C PHE A 77 12.55 2.35 5.12
N VAL A 78 11.59 1.76 5.84
CA VAL A 78 10.49 2.48 6.49
C VAL A 78 11.02 3.45 7.55
N ASP A 79 12.00 3.03 8.34
CA ASP A 79 12.62 3.85 9.38
C ASP A 79 13.43 5.00 8.78
N ASP A 80 14.19 4.75 7.70
CA ASP A 80 14.89 5.79 6.92
C ASP A 80 13.91 6.85 6.39
N TYR A 81 12.78 6.43 5.82
CA TYR A 81 11.73 7.34 5.37
C TYR A 81 11.19 8.20 6.52
N LEU A 82 10.76 7.57 7.63
CA LEU A 82 10.23 8.29 8.79
C LEU A 82 11.23 9.28 9.38
N GLN A 83 12.50 8.89 9.46
CA GLN A 83 13.56 9.75 9.94
C GLN A 83 13.81 10.92 8.99
N SER A 84 13.69 10.72 7.67
CA SER A 84 13.81 11.81 6.70
C SER A 84 12.71 12.86 6.86
N VAL A 85 11.46 12.42 7.10
CA VAL A 85 10.33 13.31 7.38
C VAL A 85 10.56 14.06 8.69
N ARG A 86 10.98 13.36 9.75
CA ARG A 86 11.25 13.95 11.07
C ARG A 86 12.33 15.03 11.03
N ASN A 87 13.39 14.79 10.26
CA ASN A 87 14.53 15.68 10.18
C ASN A 87 14.37 16.80 9.14
N GLY A 88 13.26 16.81 8.38
CA GLY A 88 13.05 17.76 7.29
C GLY A 88 13.99 17.54 6.09
N THR A 89 14.56 16.34 5.94
CA THR A 89 15.42 15.96 4.80
C THR A 89 14.66 15.16 3.74
N PHE A 90 13.36 14.92 3.95
CA PHE A 90 12.48 14.33 2.96
C PHE A 90 12.43 15.19 1.70
N ARG A 91 12.61 14.56 0.55
CA ARG A 91 12.56 15.22 -0.76
C ARG A 91 11.33 14.75 -1.53
N LYS A 92 10.53 15.70 -2.00
CA LYS A 92 9.30 15.40 -2.76
C LYS A 92 9.64 14.80 -4.12
N GLU A 93 10.78 15.21 -4.66
CA GLU A 93 11.35 14.76 -5.94
C GLU A 93 11.78 13.29 -5.90
N ASP A 94 11.86 12.68 -4.71
CA ASP A 94 12.05 11.23 -4.56
C ASP A 94 10.78 10.44 -4.92
N PHE A 95 9.64 11.11 -5.11
CA PHE A 95 8.37 10.57 -5.59
C PHE A 95 8.02 11.14 -6.97
N ALA A 96 7.25 10.39 -7.75
CA ALA A 96 6.65 10.91 -8.97
C ALA A 96 5.42 11.76 -8.56
N ASP A 97 5.58 13.08 -8.46
CA ASP A 97 4.49 14.00 -8.14
C ASP A 97 3.32 13.86 -9.13
N GLU A 98 2.10 14.14 -8.64
CA GLU A 98 0.84 13.86 -9.34
C GLU A 98 0.80 14.40 -10.77
N GLU A 99 1.42 15.56 -11.08
CA GLU A 99 1.40 16.15 -12.43
C GLU A 99 2.08 15.29 -13.52
N GLU A 100 3.11 14.49 -13.21
CA GLU A 100 3.73 13.58 -14.18
C GLU A 100 2.97 12.26 -14.34
N VAL A 101 2.18 11.87 -13.33
CA VAL A 101 1.41 10.60 -13.31
C VAL A 101 -0.07 10.83 -13.59
N LEU A 102 -0.47 12.06 -13.97
CA LEU A 102 -1.80 12.43 -14.49
C LEU A 102 -2.11 11.80 -15.87
N GLN A 103 -1.89 10.50 -16.04
CA GLN A 103 -2.86 9.73 -16.82
C GLN A 103 -3.99 9.35 -15.87
N LYS A 104 -4.97 10.25 -15.77
CA LYS A 104 -6.25 10.07 -15.04
C LYS A 104 -6.93 8.73 -15.36
N GLU A 105 -6.61 8.14 -16.51
CA GLU A 105 -7.07 6.83 -16.98
C GLU A 105 -6.39 5.62 -16.30
N TYR A 106 -5.21 5.80 -15.69
CA TYR A 106 -4.41 4.73 -15.08
C TYR A 106 -4.60 4.59 -13.56
N PHE A 107 -4.90 5.69 -12.86
CA PHE A 107 -5.15 5.66 -11.41
C PHE A 107 -6.45 4.92 -11.05
N ASP A 108 -7.42 4.96 -11.95
CA ASP A 108 -8.79 4.55 -11.69
C ASP A 108 -9.02 3.06 -11.87
N LYS A 109 -8.16 2.38 -12.66
CA LYS A 109 -8.38 0.99 -13.11
C LYS A 109 -7.47 -0.06 -12.45
N ARG A 110 -6.56 0.34 -11.56
CA ARG A 110 -5.46 -0.51 -11.07
C ARG A 110 -5.17 -0.34 -9.58
N SER A 111 -6.17 -0.22 -8.71
CA SER A 111 -5.93 -0.36 -7.26
C SER A 111 -6.77 -1.50 -6.72
N VAL A 112 -6.27 -2.34 -5.83
CA VAL A 112 -7.14 -3.26 -5.06
C VAL A 112 -7.37 -2.61 -3.71
N PRO A 113 -8.56 -2.04 -3.45
CA PRO A 113 -9.86 -2.46 -4.00
C PRO A 113 -10.50 -1.51 -5.04
N GLY A 114 -9.83 -0.41 -5.41
CA GLY A 114 -10.38 0.62 -6.29
C GLY A 114 -10.47 1.97 -5.59
N HIS A 115 -10.87 3.02 -6.31
CA HIS A 115 -11.16 4.32 -5.70
C HIS A 115 -12.60 4.32 -5.14
N ILE A 116 -12.75 3.87 -3.88
CA ILE A 116 -14.04 3.62 -3.24
C ILE A 116 -14.62 4.89 -2.60
N LYS A 117 -15.94 5.08 -2.75
CA LYS A 117 -16.76 6.00 -1.97
C LYS A 117 -16.79 5.63 -0.48
N THR A 118 -15.83 6.17 0.26
CA THR A 118 -15.65 5.95 1.71
C THR A 118 -15.26 7.25 2.40
N ASP A 119 -15.30 7.27 3.73
CA ASP A 119 -14.77 8.38 4.53
C ASP A 119 -13.26 8.61 4.26
N MET A 120 -12.52 7.53 3.93
CA MET A 120 -11.11 7.63 3.54
C MET A 120 -10.92 8.41 2.25
N ALA A 121 -11.93 8.52 1.38
CA ALA A 121 -11.90 9.32 0.16
C ALA A 121 -12.70 10.63 0.29
N GLN A 122 -13.18 10.97 1.51
CA GLN A 122 -14.04 12.14 1.79
C GLN A 122 -15.30 12.22 0.89
N GLY A 123 -15.91 11.07 0.61
CA GLY A 123 -17.05 10.99 -0.31
C GLY A 123 -16.68 11.17 -1.80
N GLY A 124 -15.39 11.33 -2.12
CA GLY A 124 -14.83 11.06 -3.44
C GLY A 124 -14.85 9.57 -3.78
N GLY A 125 -14.31 9.23 -4.95
CA GLY A 125 -14.31 7.84 -5.45
C GLY A 125 -15.44 7.56 -6.44
N GLN A 126 -15.27 6.48 -7.18
CA GLN A 126 -16.15 6.09 -8.27
C GLN A 126 -16.88 4.77 -8.02
N ILE A 127 -16.34 3.94 -7.13
CA ILE A 127 -16.80 2.58 -6.88
C ILE A 127 -17.49 2.53 -5.51
N ASP A 128 -18.62 1.84 -5.43
CA ASP A 128 -19.32 1.63 -4.16
C ASP A 128 -18.61 0.54 -3.34
N ALA A 129 -18.69 0.63 -2.00
CA ALA A 129 -17.98 -0.30 -1.11
C ALA A 129 -18.32 -1.78 -1.37
N ASP A 130 -19.59 -2.07 -1.65
CA ASP A 130 -20.06 -3.43 -1.95
C ASP A 130 -19.47 -3.96 -3.25
N GLU A 131 -19.31 -3.10 -4.27
CA GLU A 131 -18.69 -3.48 -5.53
C GLU A 131 -17.19 -3.71 -5.37
N ALA A 132 -16.52 -2.82 -4.64
CA ALA A 132 -15.10 -2.95 -4.36
C ALA A 132 -14.78 -4.19 -3.51
N ALA A 133 -15.68 -4.59 -2.60
CA ALA A 133 -15.51 -5.80 -1.79
C ALA A 133 -15.48 -7.08 -2.62
N LYS A 134 -16.07 -7.10 -3.83
CA LYS A 134 -16.12 -8.31 -4.68
C LYS A 134 -14.72 -8.80 -5.06
N VAL A 135 -13.73 -7.93 -5.26
CA VAL A 135 -12.37 -8.38 -5.57
C VAL A 135 -11.74 -9.09 -4.37
N VAL A 136 -11.96 -8.59 -3.16
CA VAL A 136 -11.46 -9.21 -1.93
C VAL A 136 -12.14 -10.56 -1.72
N LEU A 137 -13.46 -10.63 -1.93
CA LEU A 137 -14.22 -11.89 -1.86
C LEU A 137 -13.74 -12.91 -2.90
N TYR A 138 -13.46 -12.48 -4.13
CA TYR A 138 -12.91 -13.35 -5.16
C TYR A 138 -11.55 -13.94 -4.74
N LEU A 139 -10.63 -13.12 -4.19
CA LEU A 139 -9.33 -13.59 -3.72
C LEU A 139 -9.46 -14.59 -2.56
N ILE A 140 -10.47 -14.40 -1.70
CA ILE A 140 -10.73 -15.29 -0.56
C ILE A 140 -11.46 -16.57 -0.99
N LEU A 141 -12.41 -16.53 -1.91
CA LEU A 141 -13.34 -17.64 -2.13
C LEU A 141 -13.08 -18.41 -3.43
N GLU A 142 -12.59 -17.75 -4.47
CA GLU A 142 -12.62 -18.28 -5.84
C GLU A 142 -11.23 -18.41 -6.47
N ALA A 143 -10.30 -17.50 -6.16
CA ALA A 143 -8.96 -17.52 -6.74
C ALA A 143 -8.24 -18.84 -6.49
N SER A 144 -7.34 -19.24 -7.40
CA SER A 144 -6.56 -20.47 -7.26
C SER A 144 -5.83 -20.52 -5.90
N PRO A 145 -5.89 -21.65 -5.16
CA PRO A 145 -5.15 -21.78 -3.90
C PRO A 145 -3.63 -21.73 -4.07
N ASN A 146 -3.14 -21.89 -5.30
CA ASN A 146 -1.72 -21.76 -5.64
C ASN A 146 -1.30 -20.32 -5.89
N LEU A 147 -2.24 -19.37 -5.92
CA LEU A 147 -1.92 -17.96 -6.09
C LEU A 147 -1.32 -17.40 -4.78
N LYS A 148 -0.02 -17.09 -4.81
CA LYS A 148 0.73 -16.59 -3.65
C LYS A 148 1.71 -15.49 -4.07
N GLY A 149 1.92 -14.51 -3.18
CA GLY A 149 2.93 -13.46 -3.38
C GLY A 149 2.68 -12.56 -4.59
N THR A 150 1.45 -12.46 -5.07
CA THR A 150 1.10 -11.67 -6.26
C THR A 150 0.39 -10.38 -5.86
N PHE A 151 0.80 -9.26 -6.45
CA PHE A 151 0.04 -8.02 -6.42
C PHE A 151 -1.04 -8.08 -7.51
N MET A 152 -2.30 -8.08 -7.11
CA MET A 152 -3.45 -8.15 -8.01
C MET A 152 -4.08 -6.78 -8.22
N TRP A 153 -4.72 -6.59 -9.38
CA TRP A 153 -5.47 -5.37 -9.73
C TRP A 153 -6.98 -5.62 -9.58
N HIS A 154 -7.81 -4.57 -9.45
CA HIS A 154 -9.25 -4.79 -9.16
C HIS A 154 -10.03 -5.40 -10.31
N ASP A 155 -9.56 -5.27 -11.55
CA ASP A 155 -10.21 -5.76 -12.77
C ASP A 155 -9.79 -7.18 -13.16
N ARG A 156 -9.05 -7.84 -12.25
CA ARG A 156 -8.49 -9.21 -12.27
C ARG A 156 -7.10 -9.33 -12.87
#